data_AF-A0A2V9VJL1-F1
#
_entry.id   AF-A0A2V9VJL1-F1
#
_cell.length_a   1.000
_cell.length_b   1.000
_cell.length_c   1.000
_cell.angle_alpha   90.00
_cell.angle_beta   90.00
_cell.angle_gamma   90.00
#
_symmetry.space_group_name_H-M   'P 1'
#
loop_
_entity.id
_entity.type
_entity.pdbx_description
1 polymer ?
#
loop_
_entity_poly.entity_id
_entity_poly.type
_entity_poly.pdbx_seq_one_letter_code
_entity_poly.pdbx_strand_id
1 'polypeptide(L)'
;MASTTSEIIVKDHGSGEIADFIVVWKDQGRRSVWFYHCKGMKGTSPSDRVAEAYEVLGQAIRSASWVATKKLVEDLYDRTDAAGRGSQLVRGARTFVKSLANNFRSNEWDYRVVVVQPGFKCSSILFSGKVQALVTSAYEWITNAGANFVIWGS
;
A
#
# COMPACT_ATOMS: atom_id res chain seq x y z
N MET A 1 20.01 -22.81 -11.83
CA MET A 1 18.75 -23.05 -11.07
C MET A 1 17.80 -21.92 -11.41
N ALA A 2 16.56 -22.19 -11.80
CA ALA A 2 15.59 -21.13 -12.12
C ALA A 2 15.30 -20.32 -10.85
N SER A 3 15.38 -18.99 -10.93
CA SER A 3 14.91 -18.11 -9.86
C SER A 3 13.39 -18.28 -9.74
N THR A 4 12.90 -18.93 -8.68
CA THR A 4 11.46 -19.01 -8.42
C THR A 4 10.99 -17.72 -7.76
N THR A 5 10.82 -16.68 -8.58
CA THR A 5 10.13 -15.46 -8.17
C THR A 5 8.66 -15.79 -7.95
N SER A 6 8.16 -15.51 -6.75
CA SER A 6 6.73 -15.63 -6.43
C SER A 6 6.19 -14.24 -6.15
N GLU A 7 5.18 -13.83 -6.91
CA GLU A 7 4.56 -12.52 -6.83
C GLU A 7 3.04 -12.68 -6.86
N ILE A 8 2.35 -11.90 -6.04
CA ILE A 8 0.93 -11.64 -6.15
C ILE A 8 0.67 -10.14 -6.25
N ILE A 9 -0.35 -9.78 -7.03
CA ILE A 9 -0.92 -8.44 -7.06
C ILE A 9 -2.40 -8.57 -6.74
N VAL A 10 -2.84 -7.95 -5.66
CA VAL A 10 -4.23 -7.90 -5.24
C VAL A 10 -4.75 -6.50 -5.48
N LYS A 11 -5.92 -6.38 -6.11
CA LYS A 11 -6.69 -5.15 -6.22
C LYS A 11 -7.80 -5.20 -5.19
N ASP A 12 -7.83 -4.27 -4.24
CA ASP A 12 -8.82 -4.26 -3.15
C ASP A 12 -9.63 -2.97 -3.19
N HIS A 13 -10.89 -3.09 -3.60
CA HIS A 13 -11.90 -2.02 -3.53
C HIS A 13 -13.12 -2.48 -2.72
N GLY A 14 -12.93 -3.49 -1.88
CA GLY A 14 -13.96 -3.97 -0.99
C GLY A 14 -14.22 -3.00 0.16
N SER A 15 -15.33 -3.20 0.87
CA SER A 15 -15.56 -2.48 2.12
C SER A 15 -14.41 -2.75 3.11
N GLY A 16 -13.94 -1.70 3.79
CA GLY A 16 -12.79 -1.76 4.68
C GLY A 16 -11.51 -2.17 3.96
N GLU A 17 -11.30 -1.69 2.73
CA GLU A 17 -10.10 -1.93 1.91
C GLU A 17 -8.80 -1.74 2.68
N ILE A 18 -7.79 -2.54 2.32
CA ILE A 18 -6.42 -2.45 2.86
C ILE A 18 -5.64 -1.33 2.15
N ALA A 19 -5.66 -1.36 0.82
CA ALA A 19 -5.10 -0.38 -0.11
C ALA A 19 -5.63 -0.69 -1.53
N ASP A 20 -5.61 0.27 -2.45
CA ASP A 20 -6.10 0.03 -3.83
C ASP A 20 -5.42 -1.16 -4.49
N PHE A 21 -4.09 -1.24 -4.32
CA PHE A 21 -3.32 -2.41 -4.71
C PHE A 21 -2.35 -2.85 -3.61
N ILE A 22 -2.23 -4.17 -3.45
CA ILE A 22 -1.24 -4.79 -2.58
C ILE A 22 -0.37 -5.70 -3.44
N VAL A 23 0.93 -5.45 -3.43
CA VAL A 23 1.91 -6.28 -4.14
C VAL A 23 2.75 -7.00 -3.11
N VAL A 24 2.76 -8.33 -3.18
CA VAL A 24 3.58 -9.16 -2.31
C VAL A 24 4.46 -10.02 -3.18
N TRP A 25 5.77 -9.94 -2.99
CA TRP A 25 6.69 -10.77 -3.73
C TRP A 25 7.84 -11.27 -2.89
N LYS A 26 8.39 -12.40 -3.34
CA LYS A 26 9.58 -13.03 -2.82
C LYS A 26 10.48 -13.41 -4.00
N ASP A 27 11.70 -12.91 -3.98
CA ASP A 27 12.73 -13.21 -4.97
C ASP A 27 14.12 -13.21 -4.32
N GLN A 28 14.89 -14.29 -4.52
CA GLN A 28 16.29 -14.45 -4.07
C GLN A 28 16.69 -13.69 -2.79
N GLY A 29 16.06 -14.04 -1.67
CA GLY A 29 16.36 -13.48 -0.34
C GLY A 29 15.65 -12.16 -0.03
N ARG A 30 15.02 -11.50 -1.01
CA ARG A 30 14.17 -10.33 -0.79
C ARG A 30 12.72 -10.75 -0.66
N ARG A 31 12.02 -10.15 0.29
CA ARG A 31 10.59 -10.33 0.49
C ARG A 31 9.99 -8.98 0.79
N SER A 32 8.99 -8.57 0.03
CA SER A 32 8.42 -7.25 0.20
C SER A 32 6.91 -7.24 0.08
N VAL A 33 6.29 -6.35 0.83
CA VAL A 33 4.87 -6.04 0.78
C VAL A 33 4.71 -4.54 0.53
N TRP A 34 4.07 -4.19 -0.59
CA TRP A 34 3.85 -2.80 -0.97
C TRP A 34 2.35 -2.51 -1.00
N PHE A 35 1.95 -1.44 -0.32
CA PHE A 35 0.60 -0.90 -0.30
C PHE A 35 0.55 0.32 -1.20
N TYR A 36 -0.33 0.32 -2.20
CA TYR A 36 -0.50 1.44 -3.12
C TYR A 36 -1.85 2.09 -2.91
N HIS A 37 -1.82 3.41 -2.72
CA HIS A 37 -3.00 4.27 -2.66
C HIS A 37 -2.99 5.21 -3.84
N CYS A 38 -3.92 5.01 -4.76
CA CYS A 38 -3.99 5.67 -6.05
C CYS A 38 -5.09 6.72 -6.03
N LYS A 39 -4.71 7.98 -6.25
CA LYS A 39 -5.68 9.05 -6.39
C LYS A 39 -5.47 9.79 -7.71
N GLY A 40 -6.55 9.92 -8.47
CA GLY A 40 -6.57 10.76 -9.67
C GLY A 40 -6.68 12.24 -9.30
N MET A 41 -6.26 13.10 -10.22
CA MET A 41 -6.45 14.54 -10.11
C MET A 41 -7.88 14.88 -10.56
N LYS A 42 -8.67 15.51 -9.68
CA LYS A 42 -10.05 15.90 -9.96
C LYS A 42 -10.20 17.40 -10.24
N GLY A 43 -9.33 18.24 -9.67
CA GLY A 43 -9.41 19.69 -9.79
C GLY A 43 -8.03 20.36 -9.90
N THR A 44 -8.00 21.58 -10.46
CA THR A 44 -6.76 22.35 -10.65
C THR A 44 -6.48 23.31 -9.50
N SER A 45 -7.47 23.56 -8.63
CA SER A 45 -7.39 24.56 -7.56
C SER A 45 -6.49 24.12 -6.40
N PRO A 46 -5.88 25.06 -5.65
CA PRO A 46 -5.11 24.73 -4.46
C PRO A 46 -5.92 24.00 -3.39
N SER A 47 -7.21 24.30 -3.23
CA SER A 47 -8.10 23.64 -2.27
C SER A 47 -8.35 22.18 -2.62
N ASP A 48 -8.53 21.87 -3.91
CA ASP A 48 -8.72 20.49 -4.37
C ASP A 48 -7.49 19.64 -4.04
N ARG A 49 -6.28 20.21 -4.22
CA ARG A 49 -5.03 19.51 -3.91
C ARG A 49 -4.89 19.21 -2.42
N VAL A 50 -5.31 20.14 -1.56
CA VAL A 50 -5.29 19.92 -0.11
C VAL A 50 -6.28 18.83 0.27
N ALA A 51 -7.50 18.86 -0.27
CA ALA A 51 -8.51 17.83 -0.02
C ALA A 51 -8.06 16.44 -0.52
N GLU A 52 -7.50 16.37 -1.74
CA GLU A 52 -6.92 15.15 -2.29
C GLU A 52 -5.76 14.64 -1.43
N ALA A 53 -4.94 15.52 -0.88
CA ALA A 53 -3.89 15.16 0.07
C ALA A 53 -4.43 14.59 1.37
N TYR A 54 -5.44 15.22 1.97
CA TYR A 54 -6.11 14.67 3.17
C TYR A 54 -6.65 13.26 2.92
N GLU A 55 -7.27 13.03 1.76
CA GLU A 55 -7.86 11.75 1.43
C GLU A 55 -6.81 10.64 1.25
N VAL A 56 -5.86 10.85 0.33
CA VAL A 56 -4.88 9.81 -0.04
C VAL A 56 -3.83 9.58 1.04
N LEU A 57 -3.40 10.64 1.75
CA LEU A 57 -2.48 10.49 2.89
C LEU A 57 -3.20 9.83 4.08
N GLY A 58 -4.49 10.12 4.27
CA GLY A 58 -5.31 9.44 5.28
C GLY A 58 -5.43 7.94 5.01
N GLN A 59 -5.61 7.54 3.76
CA GLN A 59 -5.56 6.13 3.34
C GLN A 59 -4.18 5.50 3.63
N ALA A 60 -3.09 6.18 3.26
CA ALA A 60 -1.73 5.72 3.54
C ALA A 60 -1.44 5.54 5.03
N ILE A 61 -1.87 6.47 5.88
CA ILE A 61 -1.72 6.41 7.35
C ILE A 61 -2.43 5.17 7.90
N ARG A 62 -3.61 4.82 7.39
CA ARG A 62 -4.34 3.60 7.81
C ARG A 62 -3.57 2.32 7.49
N SER A 63 -2.78 2.30 6.41
CA SER A 63 -1.95 1.13 6.08
C SER A 63 -0.92 0.78 7.14
N ALA A 64 -0.51 1.72 8.00
CA ALA A 64 0.40 1.42 9.11
C ALA A 64 -0.13 0.30 10.03
N SER A 65 -1.44 0.17 10.20
CA SER A 65 -2.06 -0.92 10.99
C SER A 65 -1.90 -2.30 10.37
N TRP A 66 -1.58 -2.37 9.07
CA TRP A 66 -1.35 -3.59 8.30
C TRP A 66 0.14 -3.92 8.13
N VAL A 67 1.02 -3.02 8.51
CA VAL A 67 2.47 -3.25 8.48
C VAL A 67 2.85 -4.28 9.54
N ALA A 68 3.74 -5.20 9.17
CA ALA A 68 4.31 -6.20 10.07
C ALA A 68 3.31 -7.08 10.85
N THR A 69 2.06 -7.22 10.37
CA THR A 69 1.05 -8.08 11.00
C THR A 69 0.73 -9.32 10.16
N LYS A 70 0.57 -10.47 10.83
CA LYS A 70 0.09 -11.71 10.19
C LYS A 70 -1.34 -11.57 9.67
N LYS A 71 -2.14 -10.71 10.31
CA LYS A 71 -3.53 -10.43 9.92
C LYS A 71 -3.63 -9.97 8.46
N LEU A 72 -2.60 -9.31 7.93
CA LEU A 72 -2.58 -8.89 6.53
C LEU A 72 -2.73 -10.07 5.56
N VAL A 73 -1.90 -11.11 5.72
CA VAL A 73 -1.91 -12.23 4.77
C VAL A 73 -3.13 -13.15 4.97
N GLU A 74 -3.67 -13.19 6.19
CA GLU A 74 -4.93 -13.86 6.50
C GLU A 74 -6.09 -13.13 5.82
N ASP A 75 -6.20 -11.81 5.97
CA ASP A 75 -7.26 -11.00 5.36
C ASP A 75 -7.15 -10.99 3.83
N LEU A 76 -5.93 -10.97 3.26
CA LEU A 76 -5.72 -11.13 1.81
C LEU A 76 -6.18 -12.50 1.30
N TYR A 77 -5.94 -13.58 2.05
CA TYR A 77 -6.39 -14.92 1.67
C TYR A 77 -7.92 -15.01 1.66
N ASP A 78 -8.58 -14.47 2.68
CA ASP A 78 -10.04 -14.48 2.80
C ASP A 78 -10.70 -13.57 1.76
N ARG A 79 -10.13 -12.38 1.53
CA ARG A 79 -10.64 -11.40 0.56
C ARG A 79 -10.52 -11.85 -0.89
N THR A 80 -9.50 -12.64 -1.22
CA THR A 80 -9.28 -13.17 -2.57
C THR A 80 -9.99 -14.51 -2.83
N ASP A 81 -10.83 -14.97 -1.88
CA ASP A 81 -11.70 -16.10 -2.12
C ASP A 81 -12.84 -15.78 -3.10
N ALA A 82 -13.38 -16.80 -3.77
CA ALA A 82 -14.50 -16.65 -4.71
C ALA A 82 -15.78 -16.12 -4.04
N ALA A 83 -15.91 -16.29 -2.72
CA ALA A 83 -16.96 -15.71 -1.87
C ALA A 83 -16.52 -14.40 -1.18
N GLY A 84 -15.34 -13.88 -1.51
CA GLY A 84 -14.66 -12.78 -0.80
C GLY A 84 -15.31 -11.41 -0.96
N ARG A 85 -14.84 -10.45 -0.17
CA ARG A 85 -15.40 -9.08 0.00
C ARG A 85 -15.13 -8.12 -1.18
N GLY A 86 -14.98 -8.64 -2.39
CA GLY A 86 -14.79 -7.83 -3.61
C GLY A 86 -13.34 -7.51 -3.99
N SER A 87 -12.35 -8.13 -3.34
CA SER A 87 -10.94 -7.99 -3.74
C SER A 87 -10.57 -9.04 -4.79
N GLN A 88 -9.72 -8.66 -5.74
CA GLN A 88 -9.34 -9.49 -6.89
C GLN A 88 -7.85 -9.82 -6.88
N LEU A 89 -7.49 -11.09 -7.03
CA LEU A 89 -6.12 -11.50 -7.34
C LEU A 89 -5.85 -11.23 -8.83
N VAL A 90 -5.22 -10.09 -9.13
CA VAL A 90 -4.93 -9.63 -10.51
C VAL A 90 -3.77 -10.41 -11.12
N ARG A 91 -2.76 -10.75 -10.31
CA ARG A 91 -1.60 -11.54 -10.72
C ARG A 91 -1.19 -12.49 -9.61
N GLY A 92 -0.62 -13.62 -9.99
CA GLY A 92 -0.04 -14.60 -9.06
C GLY A 92 -0.93 -15.82 -8.87
N ALA A 93 -0.46 -16.74 -8.01
CA ALA A 93 -1.15 -17.99 -7.75
C ALA A 93 -1.78 -17.97 -6.36
N ARG A 94 -3.03 -18.44 -6.25
CA ARG A 94 -3.73 -18.55 -4.96
C ARG A 94 -3.03 -19.49 -3.97
N THR A 95 -2.30 -20.48 -4.47
CA THR A 95 -1.43 -21.35 -3.65
C THR A 95 -0.34 -20.54 -2.93
N PHE A 96 0.18 -19.49 -3.55
CA PHE A 96 1.15 -18.59 -2.91
C PHE A 96 0.49 -17.75 -1.82
N VAL A 97 -0.70 -17.20 -2.07
CA VAL A 97 -1.48 -16.47 -1.03
C VAL A 97 -1.74 -17.37 0.19
N LYS A 98 -2.16 -18.62 -0.04
CA LYS A 98 -2.36 -19.62 1.03
C LYS A 98 -1.06 -19.92 1.77
N SER A 99 0.05 -20.06 1.04
CA SER A 99 1.38 -20.27 1.63
C SER A 99 1.81 -19.08 2.50
N LEU A 100 1.48 -17.84 2.10
CA LEU A 100 1.73 -16.66 2.92
C LEU A 100 0.90 -16.73 4.20
N ALA A 101 -0.43 -16.94 4.13
CA ALA A 101 -1.28 -17.03 5.31
C ALA A 101 -0.78 -18.03 6.37
N ASN A 102 -0.19 -19.15 5.94
CA ASN A 102 0.33 -20.19 6.84
C ASN A 102 1.75 -19.92 7.36
N ASN A 103 2.64 -19.35 6.53
CA ASN A 103 4.08 -19.32 6.80
C ASN A 103 4.66 -17.91 6.96
N PHE A 104 3.82 -16.88 6.92
CA PHE A 104 4.28 -15.49 7.02
C PHE A 104 4.84 -15.18 8.40
N ARG A 105 6.06 -14.66 8.40
CA ARG A 105 6.77 -14.13 9.57
C ARG A 105 7.10 -12.69 9.26
N SER A 106 6.42 -11.75 9.90
CA SER A 106 6.45 -10.34 9.50
C SER A 106 7.84 -9.71 9.51
N ASN A 107 8.71 -10.12 10.44
CA ASN A 107 10.08 -9.66 10.54
C ASN A 107 11.00 -10.10 9.37
N GLU A 108 10.54 -11.00 8.51
CA GLU A 108 11.29 -11.45 7.32
C GLU A 108 10.94 -10.63 6.06
N TRP A 109 10.11 -9.57 6.17
CA TRP A 109 9.60 -8.79 5.04
C TRP A 109 9.88 -7.30 5.18
N ASP A 110 10.20 -6.67 4.05
CA ASP A 110 10.26 -5.22 3.92
C ASP A 110 8.88 -4.67 3.54
N TYR A 111 8.47 -3.58 4.18
CA TYR A 111 7.19 -2.94 3.93
C TYR A 111 7.38 -1.58 3.27
N ARG A 112 6.49 -1.26 2.33
CA ARG A 112 6.43 0.06 1.71
C ARG A 112 4.99 0.51 1.53
N VAL A 113 4.71 1.77 1.88
CA VAL A 113 3.45 2.44 1.58
C VAL A 113 3.74 3.49 0.50
N VAL A 114 3.01 3.40 -0.60
CA VAL A 114 3.17 4.24 -1.78
C VAL A 114 1.89 5.03 -2.03
N VAL A 115 2.00 6.34 -2.07
CA VAL A 115 0.93 7.22 -2.55
C VAL A 115 1.21 7.55 -4.00
N VAL A 116 0.27 7.25 -4.89
CA VAL A 116 0.34 7.58 -6.32
C VAL A 116 -0.66 8.68 -6.61
N GLN A 117 -0.17 9.90 -6.80
CA GLN A 117 -0.99 11.07 -7.11
C GLN A 117 -0.25 11.98 -8.10
N PRO A 118 -0.54 11.87 -9.41
CA PRO A 118 0.08 12.70 -10.45
C PRO A 118 -0.06 14.22 -10.22
N GLY A 119 -1.07 14.68 -9.49
CA GLY A 119 -1.25 16.09 -9.16
C GLY A 119 -0.26 16.64 -8.13
N PHE A 120 0.50 15.78 -7.45
CA PHE A 120 1.51 16.20 -6.47
C PHE A 120 2.81 16.57 -7.16
N LYS A 121 3.15 17.86 -7.11
CA LYS A 121 4.46 18.34 -7.53
C LYS A 121 5.50 17.98 -6.48
N CYS A 122 6.33 16.97 -6.75
CA CYS A 122 7.33 16.47 -5.80
C CYS A 122 8.32 17.57 -5.38
N SER A 123 8.63 18.50 -6.29
CA SER A 123 9.50 19.65 -6.01
C SER A 123 8.92 20.68 -5.05
N SER A 124 7.60 20.69 -4.81
CA SER A 124 6.96 21.75 -4.02
C SER A 124 5.96 21.29 -2.98
N ILE A 125 5.64 19.99 -2.93
CA ILE A 125 4.64 19.45 -2.00
C ILE A 125 5.00 19.73 -0.53
N LEU A 126 6.30 19.74 -0.22
CA LEU A 126 6.82 20.03 1.12
C LEU A 126 6.89 21.53 1.45
N PHE A 127 6.56 22.43 0.52
CA PHE A 127 6.56 23.89 0.77
C PHE A 127 5.15 24.46 0.99
N SER A 128 4.11 23.64 0.86
CA SER A 128 2.72 24.02 1.18
C SER A 128 2.42 23.70 2.63
N GLY A 129 2.29 24.69 3.51
CA GLY A 129 2.27 24.48 4.97
C GLY A 129 1.28 23.40 5.47
N LYS A 130 0.05 23.35 4.94
CA LYS A 130 -0.93 22.32 5.33
C LYS A 130 -0.57 20.93 4.80
N VAL A 131 -0.14 20.84 3.54
CA VAL A 131 0.20 19.57 2.89
C VAL A 131 1.51 19.02 3.46
N GLN A 132 2.48 19.88 3.72
CA GLN A 132 3.73 19.54 4.39
C GLN A 132 3.46 18.89 5.74
N ALA A 133 2.63 19.49 6.59
CA ALA A 133 2.29 18.92 7.88
C ALA A 133 1.70 17.51 7.74
N LEU A 134 0.77 17.31 6.80
CA LEU A 134 0.19 15.99 6.53
C LEU A 134 1.22 14.97 6.04
N VAL A 135 2.08 15.35 5.10
CA VAL A 135 3.12 14.47 4.56
C VAL A 135 4.11 14.10 5.65
N THR A 136 4.54 15.05 6.47
CA THR A 136 5.46 14.78 7.60
C THR A 136 4.82 13.85 8.62
N SER A 137 3.57 14.10 9.03
CA SER A 137 2.87 13.22 9.97
C SER A 137 2.67 11.81 9.40
N ALA A 138 2.32 11.70 8.11
CA ALA A 138 2.20 10.41 7.44
C ALA A 138 3.54 9.67 7.39
N TYR A 139 4.61 10.39 7.03
CA TYR A 139 5.96 9.85 7.00
C TYR A 139 6.35 9.28 8.36
N GLU A 140 6.30 10.09 9.42
CA GLU A 140 6.69 9.67 10.77
C GLU A 140 5.89 8.45 11.24
N TRP A 141 4.56 8.50 11.09
CA TRP A 141 3.67 7.42 11.51
C TRP A 141 3.97 6.10 10.79
N ILE A 142 4.13 6.13 9.47
CA ILE A 142 4.38 4.94 8.64
C ILE A 142 5.79 4.40 8.90
N THR A 143 6.79 5.28 9.05
CA THR A 143 8.15 4.84 9.37
C THR A 143 8.25 4.22 10.76
N ASN A 144 7.53 4.76 11.75
CA ASN A 144 7.48 4.19 13.09
C ASN A 144 6.78 2.82 13.13
N ALA A 145 5.86 2.57 12.19
CA ALA A 145 5.26 1.25 12.01
C ALA A 145 6.20 0.23 11.33
N GLY A 146 7.38 0.66 10.86
CA GLY A 146 8.37 -0.22 10.21
C GLY A 146 8.22 -0.32 8.68
N ALA A 147 7.55 0.65 8.04
CA ALA A 147 7.43 0.71 6.58
C ALA A 147 8.10 1.95 6.00
N ASN A 148 8.65 1.81 4.79
CA ASN A 148 9.11 2.95 4.01
C ASN A 148 7.90 3.69 3.44
N PHE A 149 7.88 5.02 3.54
CA PHE A 149 6.84 5.85 2.91
C PHE A 149 7.38 6.53 1.66
N VAL A 150 6.64 6.44 0.56
CA VAL A 150 7.04 7.01 -0.74
C VAL A 150 5.83 7.68 -1.40
N ILE A 151 6.05 8.83 -2.03
CA ILE A 151 5.06 9.53 -2.85
C ILE A 151 5.54 9.52 -4.30
N TRP A 152 4.67 9.09 -5.21
CA TRP A 152 4.85 9.18 -6.66
C TRP A 152 3.91 10.25 -7.21
N GLY A 153 4.50 11.35 -7.66
CA GLY A 153 3.81 12.49 -8.26
C GLY A 153 4.59 13.06 -9.45
N SER A 154 4.13 14.20 -9.97
CA SER A 154 4.76 14.94 -11.08
C SER A 154 6.05 15.66 -10.69
#